data_AF-A0A7C6J3I2-F1
#
_entry.id   AF-A0A7C6J3I2-F1
#
_cell.length_a   1.000
_cell.length_b   1.000
_cell.length_c   1.000
_cell.angle_alpha   90.00
_cell.angle_beta   90.00
_cell.angle_gamma   90.00
#
_symmetry.space_group_name_H-M   'P 1'
#
loop_
_entity.id
_entity.type
_entity.pdbx_description
1 polymer ?
#
loop_
_entity_poly.entity_id
_entity_poly.type
_entity_poly.pdbx_seq_one_letter_code
_entity_poly.pdbx_strand_id
1 'polypeptide(L)'
;MPDHGMQVVMFTHQDVSVWADLTLILWEAGLRVAAAWNIATETDSGGLKDGNYVKGTVLLVLRKQTSNETPYLDELYPEIEQEVKKQIDSMRELDDLDDPNFNDADYLLAAYAASLKVLTTYRKIEDIDIQYELSKERMPGEKTPIERIINAAVKVAYDYLIPGGFDRFIWKMLISEERFYIKGLDLEKNGVSKIGAYQELARGFGVTEYRNLLASTRANQARLKTATELGMSGMGESDSFSSSLLRNVLAALHQSIKSGNTVSGKNWLRNEVPNYWDQRNTIVELLDYIASFSHLENMPHWEEEAKYARLLRELVKNDGV
;
A
#
# COMPACT_ATOMS: atom_id res chain seq x y z
N MET A 1 31.32 -19.26 6.46
CA MET A 1 31.87 -17.91 6.22
C MET A 1 32.83 -17.54 7.34
N PRO A 2 33.99 -16.89 7.08
CA PRO A 2 34.85 -16.34 8.14
C PRO A 2 34.11 -15.31 9.00
N ASP A 3 34.57 -15.05 10.22
CA ASP A 3 33.85 -14.20 11.18
C ASP A 3 33.63 -12.75 10.68
N HIS A 4 34.57 -12.20 9.92
CA HIS A 4 34.45 -10.88 9.28
C HIS A 4 34.08 -10.96 7.79
N GLY A 5 33.72 -12.15 7.31
CA GLY A 5 33.30 -12.35 5.93
C GLY A 5 32.03 -11.58 5.60
N MET A 6 31.86 -11.31 4.31
CA MET A 6 30.69 -10.66 3.75
C MET A 6 30.34 -11.36 2.44
N GLN A 7 29.05 -11.58 2.23
CA GLN A 7 28.52 -12.08 0.97
C GLN A 7 27.40 -11.14 0.54
N VAL A 8 27.35 -10.79 -0.74
CA VAL A 8 26.26 -9.99 -1.29
C VAL A 8 25.39 -10.90 -2.13
N VAL A 9 24.09 -10.91 -1.86
CA VAL A 9 23.08 -11.62 -2.64
C VAL A 9 22.18 -10.59 -3.30
N MET A 10 22.05 -10.67 -4.62
CA MET A 10 21.07 -9.91 -5.38
C MET A 10 19.80 -10.75 -5.47
N PHE A 11 18.67 -10.21 -5.05
CA PHE A 11 17.43 -10.97 -5.00
C PHE A 11 16.20 -10.08 -5.23
N THR A 12 15.26 -10.58 -6.04
CA THR A 12 13.97 -9.92 -6.29
C THR A 12 12.92 -10.98 -6.58
N HIS A 13 11.80 -10.90 -5.88
CA HIS A 13 10.62 -11.70 -6.18
C HIS A 13 9.34 -11.00 -5.66
N GLN A 14 8.20 -11.21 -6.30
CA GLN A 14 6.91 -10.64 -5.84
C GLN A 14 6.21 -11.53 -4.80
N ASP A 15 6.43 -12.84 -4.89
CA ASP A 15 5.83 -13.82 -4.00
C ASP A 15 6.53 -13.85 -2.64
N VAL A 16 5.73 -13.60 -1.60
CA VAL A 16 6.11 -13.66 -0.18
C VAL A 16 6.69 -15.04 0.18
N SER A 17 6.17 -16.11 -0.40
CA SER A 17 6.57 -17.49 -0.12
C SER A 17 8.04 -17.73 -0.48
N VAL A 18 8.52 -17.10 -1.55
CA VAL A 18 9.90 -17.22 -2.02
C VAL A 18 10.85 -16.40 -1.13
N TRP A 19 10.40 -15.24 -0.64
CA TRP A 19 11.13 -14.49 0.38
C TRP A 19 11.23 -15.27 1.70
N ALA A 20 10.17 -15.97 2.10
CA ALA A 20 10.19 -16.83 3.27
C ALA A 20 11.18 -17.99 3.12
N ASP A 21 11.22 -18.64 1.95
CA ASP A 21 12.23 -19.67 1.65
C ASP A 21 13.65 -19.13 1.73
N LEU A 22 13.91 -17.97 1.12
CA LEU A 22 15.22 -17.33 1.22
C LEU A 22 15.59 -17.06 2.68
N THR A 23 14.64 -16.60 3.50
CA THR A 23 14.86 -16.37 4.94
C THR A 23 15.33 -17.65 5.62
N LEU A 24 14.61 -18.76 5.43
CA LEU A 24 14.94 -20.06 6.03
C LEU A 24 16.32 -20.57 5.56
N ILE A 25 16.62 -20.45 4.26
CA ILE A 25 17.91 -20.88 3.69
C ILE A 25 19.07 -20.10 4.29
N LEU A 26 18.94 -18.76 4.38
CA LEU A 26 19.98 -17.91 4.96
C LEU A 26 20.18 -18.21 6.43
N TRP A 27 19.08 -18.39 7.15
CA TRP A 27 19.09 -18.67 8.58
C TRP A 27 19.76 -20.03 8.88
N GLU A 28 19.39 -21.07 8.14
CA GLU A 28 19.99 -22.41 8.27
C GLU A 28 21.48 -22.41 7.88
N ALA A 29 21.87 -21.60 6.90
CA ALA A 29 23.28 -21.40 6.56
C ALA A 29 24.09 -20.64 7.63
N GLY A 30 23.45 -20.21 8.72
CA GLY A 30 24.08 -19.41 9.78
C GLY A 30 24.43 -18.00 9.31
N LEU A 31 23.65 -17.44 8.39
CA LEU A 31 23.84 -16.11 7.82
C LEU A 31 22.73 -15.17 8.26
N ARG A 32 23.10 -13.91 8.44
CA ARG A 32 22.16 -12.82 8.70
C ARG A 32 22.30 -11.71 7.69
N VAL A 33 21.20 -11.08 7.33
CA VAL A 33 21.22 -9.83 6.58
C VAL A 33 21.67 -8.73 7.55
N ALA A 34 22.78 -8.07 7.23
CA ALA A 34 23.32 -6.95 8.00
C ALA A 34 22.90 -5.59 7.41
N ALA A 35 22.69 -5.54 6.10
CA ALA A 35 22.15 -4.40 5.39
C ALA A 35 21.37 -4.88 4.17
N ALA A 36 20.36 -4.11 3.76
CA ALA A 36 19.62 -4.32 2.54
C ALA A 36 19.50 -2.98 1.79
N TRP A 37 19.65 -3.00 0.47
CA TRP A 37 19.45 -1.81 -0.37
C TRP A 37 18.63 -2.17 -1.60
N ASN A 38 17.64 -1.34 -1.91
CA ASN A 38 16.89 -1.45 -3.14
C ASN A 38 17.55 -0.56 -4.18
N ILE A 39 17.94 -1.17 -5.30
CA ILE A 39 18.54 -0.48 -6.44
C ILE A 39 17.56 -0.56 -7.60
N ALA A 40 17.16 0.58 -8.16
CA ALA A 40 16.44 0.60 -9.43
C ALA A 40 17.35 0.02 -10.53
N THR A 41 17.00 -1.15 -11.04
CA THR A 41 17.84 -1.90 -11.99
C THR A 41 17.22 -1.99 -13.39
N GLU A 42 15.92 -1.73 -13.53
CA GLU A 42 15.26 -1.69 -14.83
C GLU A 42 15.22 -0.25 -15.40
N THR A 43 15.86 -0.06 -16.56
CA THR A 43 15.76 1.17 -17.36
C THR A 43 14.71 1.02 -18.45
N ASP A 44 13.92 2.07 -18.72
CA ASP A 44 12.88 2.09 -19.77
C ASP A 44 13.43 1.82 -21.20
N SER A 45 14.75 1.79 -21.39
CA SER A 45 15.45 1.49 -22.63
C SER A 45 15.55 0.00 -23.01
N GLY A 46 15.14 -0.92 -22.13
CA GLY A 46 15.08 -2.36 -22.41
C GLY A 46 13.76 -2.78 -23.06
N GLY A 47 13.52 -2.36 -24.31
CA GLY A 47 12.24 -2.47 -25.04
C GLY A 47 11.67 -3.88 -25.33
N LEU A 48 11.64 -4.82 -24.38
CA LEU A 48 11.01 -6.12 -24.55
C LEU A 48 10.26 -6.53 -23.28
N LYS A 49 8.98 -6.13 -23.25
CA LYS A 49 7.83 -6.57 -22.44
C LYS A 49 7.36 -5.56 -21.38
N ASP A 50 6.25 -4.89 -21.68
CA ASP A 50 5.37 -4.22 -20.73
C ASP A 50 4.77 -5.22 -19.72
N GLY A 51 5.53 -5.59 -18.69
CA GLY A 51 5.03 -6.35 -17.55
C GLY A 51 4.93 -5.50 -16.28
N ASN A 52 4.25 -6.03 -15.27
CA ASN A 52 4.26 -5.50 -13.90
C ASN A 52 5.52 -6.00 -13.18
N TYR A 53 6.70 -5.74 -13.76
CA TYR A 53 7.96 -6.18 -13.18
C TYR A 53 8.34 -5.27 -12.02
N VAL A 54 8.95 -5.88 -11.02
CA VAL A 54 9.56 -5.14 -9.92
C VAL A 54 10.80 -4.45 -10.48
N LYS A 55 10.76 -3.12 -10.60
CA LYS A 55 11.86 -2.34 -11.21
C LYS A 55 13.13 -2.37 -10.36
N GLY A 56 13.01 -2.60 -9.05
CA GLY A 56 14.11 -2.69 -8.10
C GLY A 56 14.69 -4.09 -7.90
N THR A 57 16.02 -4.16 -7.73
CA THR A 57 16.72 -5.32 -7.17
C THR A 57 17.16 -5.06 -5.74
N VAL A 58 16.89 -6.02 -4.84
CA VAL A 58 17.35 -5.94 -3.46
C VAL A 58 18.75 -6.55 -3.34
N LEU A 59 19.71 -5.74 -2.91
CA LEU A 59 21.04 -6.19 -2.49
C LEU A 59 21.02 -6.51 -1.00
N LEU A 60 21.18 -7.78 -0.65
CA LEU A 60 21.32 -8.24 0.73
C LEU A 60 22.80 -8.42 1.06
N VAL A 61 23.29 -7.66 2.03
CA VAL A 61 24.63 -7.85 2.59
C VAL A 61 24.54 -8.84 3.74
N LEU A 62 25.10 -10.02 3.54
CA LEU A 62 25.10 -11.11 4.49
C LEU A 62 26.38 -11.14 5.32
N ARG A 63 26.23 -11.44 6.60
CA ARG A 63 27.32 -11.72 7.54
C ARG A 63 27.02 -12.99 8.31
N LYS A 64 28.03 -13.56 8.98
CA LYS A 64 27.83 -14.65 9.91
C LYS A 64 26.88 -14.23 11.04
N GLN A 65 25.89 -15.07 11.30
CA GLN A 65 24.96 -14.93 12.42
C GLN A 65 25.71 -15.30 13.72
N THR A 66 25.58 -14.46 14.75
CA THR A 66 26.33 -14.59 16.01
C THR A 66 25.52 -14.28 17.27
N SER A 67 24.23 -13.96 17.14
CA SER A 67 23.36 -13.70 18.30
C SER A 67 23.13 -14.97 19.11
N ASN A 68 23.12 -14.83 20.43
CA ASN A 68 22.74 -15.87 21.39
C ASN A 68 21.37 -15.61 22.01
N GLU A 69 20.69 -14.54 21.59
CA GLU A 69 19.34 -14.20 22.05
C GLU A 69 18.31 -15.09 21.35
N THR A 70 17.23 -15.40 22.06
CA THR A 70 16.12 -16.21 21.56
C THR A 70 14.79 -15.55 21.91
N PRO A 71 14.35 -14.58 21.10
CA PRO A 71 13.08 -13.91 21.33
C PRO A 71 11.90 -14.81 20.95
N TYR A 72 10.72 -14.45 21.44
CA TYR A 72 9.45 -14.93 20.94
C TYR A 72 9.04 -14.16 19.68
N LEU A 73 8.14 -14.75 18.89
CA LEU A 73 7.71 -14.19 17.63
C LEU A 73 7.00 -12.84 17.78
N ASP A 74 6.24 -12.69 18.86
CA ASP A 74 5.47 -11.49 19.15
C ASP A 74 6.37 -10.29 19.49
N GLU A 75 7.52 -10.56 20.14
CA GLU A 75 8.54 -9.56 20.46
C GLU A 75 9.19 -8.95 19.20
N LEU A 76 9.14 -9.65 18.06
CA LEU A 76 9.74 -9.18 16.81
C LEU A 76 8.87 -8.19 16.03
N TYR A 77 7.55 -8.15 16.24
CA TYR A 77 6.69 -7.25 15.48
C TYR A 77 7.08 -5.76 15.62
N PRO A 78 7.36 -5.23 16.83
CA PRO A 78 7.83 -3.86 16.99
C PRO A 78 9.17 -3.59 16.30
N GLU A 79 10.12 -4.53 16.38
CA GLU A 79 11.43 -4.40 15.71
C GLU A 79 11.29 -4.35 14.19
N ILE A 80 10.43 -5.21 13.64
CA ILE A 80 10.13 -5.24 12.21
C ILE A 80 9.45 -3.94 11.79
N GLU A 81 8.47 -3.46 12.55
CA GLU A 81 7.81 -2.19 12.26
C GLU A 81 8.82 -1.03 12.22
N GLN A 82 9.76 -0.99 13.17
CA GLN A 82 10.81 0.01 13.22
C GLN A 82 11.76 -0.10 12.01
N GLU A 83 12.21 -1.32 11.68
CA GLU A 83 13.13 -1.54 10.56
C GLU A 83 12.48 -1.24 9.20
N VAL A 84 11.21 -1.59 9.01
CA VAL A 84 10.44 -1.25 7.79
C VAL A 84 10.40 0.26 7.60
N LYS A 85 10.03 1.02 8.64
CA LYS A 85 9.98 2.49 8.57
C LYS A 85 11.34 3.08 8.27
N LYS A 86 12.38 2.63 9.00
CA LYS A 86 13.75 3.09 8.80
C LYS A 86 14.24 2.85 7.37
N GLN A 87 13.93 1.69 6.81
CA GLN A 87 14.32 1.36 5.43
C GLN A 87 13.58 2.25 4.42
N ILE A 88 12.27 2.45 4.58
CA ILE A 88 11.48 3.34 3.72
C ILE A 88 11.96 4.79 3.82
N ASP A 89 12.21 5.28 5.04
CA ASP A 89 12.72 6.65 5.26
C ASP A 89 14.10 6.83 4.62
N SER A 90 15.01 5.86 4.79
CA SER A 90 16.31 5.90 4.13
C SER A 90 16.22 5.91 2.61
N MET A 91 15.23 5.23 2.02
CA MET A 91 15.01 5.28 0.57
C MET A 91 14.47 6.64 0.14
N ARG A 92 13.50 7.21 0.89
CA ARG A 92 12.93 8.53 0.62
C ARG A 92 13.95 9.66 0.74
N GLU A 93 14.86 9.58 1.72
CA GLU A 93 15.93 10.57 1.90
C GLU A 93 16.92 10.59 0.72
N LEU A 94 17.04 9.48 -0.02
CA LEU A 94 17.87 9.37 -1.21
C LEU A 94 17.10 9.71 -2.49
N ASP A 95 15.78 9.81 -2.43
CA ASP A 95 14.91 9.98 -3.59
C ASP A 95 14.84 11.45 -4.00
N ASP A 96 15.03 11.72 -5.29
CA ASP A 96 14.82 13.07 -5.82
C ASP A 96 13.32 13.31 -5.93
N LEU A 97 12.83 14.41 -5.36
CA LEU A 97 11.41 14.74 -5.40
C LEU A 97 10.96 15.18 -6.80
N ASP A 98 11.88 15.69 -7.62
CA ASP A 98 11.61 16.13 -8.99
C ASP A 98 11.70 14.95 -10.00
N ASP A 99 12.49 13.92 -9.68
CA ASP A 99 12.66 12.70 -10.49
C ASP A 99 12.82 11.44 -9.60
N PRO A 100 11.71 10.92 -9.04
CA PRO A 100 11.77 9.83 -8.08
C PRO A 100 12.24 8.52 -8.71
N ASN A 101 13.26 7.92 -8.10
CA ASN A 101 13.85 6.64 -8.45
C ASN A 101 13.03 5.45 -7.92
N PHE A 102 12.20 5.66 -6.91
CA PHE A 102 11.43 4.61 -6.25
C PHE A 102 9.93 4.79 -6.43
N ASN A 103 9.21 3.70 -6.63
CA ASN A 103 7.75 3.66 -6.55
C ASN A 103 7.30 2.83 -5.33
N ASP A 104 5.99 2.81 -5.06
CA ASP A 104 5.41 2.04 -3.95
C ASP A 104 5.81 0.56 -3.96
N ALA A 105 5.96 -0.09 -5.13
CA ALA A 105 6.39 -1.48 -5.18
C ALA A 105 7.83 -1.65 -4.65
N ASP A 106 8.72 -0.69 -4.89
CA ASP A 106 10.08 -0.69 -4.37
C ASP A 106 10.09 -0.47 -2.85
N TYR A 107 9.23 0.41 -2.32
CA TYR A 107 9.08 0.57 -0.87
C TYR A 107 8.50 -0.68 -0.21
N LEU A 108 7.60 -1.39 -0.89
CA LEU A 108 7.08 -2.66 -0.40
C LEU A 108 8.16 -3.72 -0.36
N LEU A 109 8.98 -3.88 -1.41
CA LEU A 109 10.16 -4.75 -1.39
C LEU A 109 11.08 -4.47 -0.19
N ALA A 110 11.26 -3.20 0.13
CA ALA A 110 12.06 -2.77 1.27
C ALA A 110 11.53 -3.38 2.58
N ALA A 111 10.20 -3.54 2.69
CA ALA A 111 9.57 -4.18 3.84
C ALA A 111 9.85 -5.70 3.91
N TYR A 112 9.89 -6.40 2.77
CA TYR A 112 10.33 -7.80 2.73
C TYR A 112 11.77 -7.91 3.24
N ALA A 113 12.67 -7.08 2.71
CA ALA A 113 14.08 -7.10 3.10
C ALA A 113 14.29 -6.73 4.58
N ALA A 114 13.54 -5.76 5.09
CA ALA A 114 13.53 -5.37 6.50
C ALA A 114 13.11 -6.54 7.41
N SER A 115 12.04 -7.25 7.05
CA SER A 115 11.60 -8.42 7.82
C SER A 115 12.65 -9.55 7.82
N LEU A 116 13.28 -9.84 6.67
CA LEU A 116 14.40 -10.78 6.59
C LEU A 116 15.56 -10.38 7.51
N LYS A 117 15.88 -9.09 7.56
CA LYS A 117 16.97 -8.55 8.38
C LYS A 117 16.73 -8.76 9.87
N VAL A 118 15.51 -8.52 10.34
CA VAL A 118 15.17 -8.78 11.75
C VAL A 118 15.16 -10.28 12.02
N LEU A 119 14.47 -11.09 11.20
CA LEU A 119 14.34 -12.53 11.41
C LEU A 119 15.69 -13.25 11.45
N THR A 120 16.58 -12.91 10.52
CA THR A 120 17.91 -13.56 10.44
C THR A 120 18.91 -13.02 11.47
N THR A 121 18.58 -11.99 12.24
CA THR A 121 19.47 -11.49 13.31
C THR A 121 19.65 -12.51 14.42
N TYR A 122 18.57 -13.23 14.75
CA TYR A 122 18.53 -14.20 15.84
C TYR A 122 18.93 -15.59 15.37
N ARG A 123 19.61 -16.36 16.24
CA ARG A 123 20.01 -17.73 15.88
C ARG A 123 18.83 -18.68 15.99
N LYS A 124 17.97 -18.43 16.96
CA LYS A 124 16.75 -19.16 17.25
C LYS A 124 15.67 -18.13 17.56
N ILE A 125 14.44 -18.42 17.17
CA ILE A 125 13.22 -17.74 17.63
C ILE A 125 12.37 -18.86 18.23
N GLU A 126 11.84 -18.68 19.44
CA GLU A 126 11.22 -19.79 20.19
C GLU A 126 10.08 -20.48 19.41
N ASP A 127 9.28 -19.71 18.66
CA ASP A 127 8.10 -20.21 17.97
C ASP A 127 8.37 -20.77 16.55
N ILE A 128 9.63 -20.77 16.09
CA ILE A 128 9.99 -21.23 14.73
C ILE A 128 10.98 -22.39 14.79
N ASP A 129 10.55 -23.56 14.30
CA ASP A 129 11.44 -24.68 13.99
C ASP A 129 11.86 -24.63 12.52
N ILE A 130 13.07 -24.15 12.26
CA ILE A 130 13.63 -23.96 10.91
C ILE A 130 13.70 -25.29 10.14
N GLN A 131 14.08 -26.38 10.80
CA GLN A 131 14.25 -27.68 10.15
C GLN A 131 12.89 -28.28 9.76
N TYR A 132 11.91 -28.14 10.64
CA TYR A 132 10.54 -28.51 10.34
C TYR A 132 10.00 -27.69 9.16
N GLU A 133 10.13 -26.36 9.18
CA GLU A 133 9.63 -25.49 8.10
C GLU A 133 10.32 -25.74 6.75
N LEU A 134 11.62 -26.05 6.73
CA LEU A 134 12.36 -26.40 5.51
C LEU A 134 11.99 -27.78 4.94
N SER A 135 11.62 -28.74 5.80
CA SER A 135 11.33 -30.12 5.39
C SER A 135 9.85 -30.38 5.12
N LYS A 136 8.97 -29.53 5.62
CA LYS A 136 7.53 -29.65 5.47
C LYS A 136 7.09 -29.43 4.02
N GLU A 137 6.27 -30.36 3.51
CA GLU A 137 5.59 -30.18 2.23
C GLU A 137 4.49 -29.11 2.38
N ARG A 138 4.53 -28.08 1.52
CA ARG A 138 3.60 -26.95 1.60
C ARG A 138 2.22 -27.34 1.08
N MET A 139 1.20 -27.18 1.92
CA MET A 139 -0.18 -27.28 1.48
C MET A 139 -0.62 -25.99 0.78
N PRO A 140 -1.34 -26.06 -0.36
CA PRO A 140 -1.83 -24.87 -1.04
C PRO A 140 -2.66 -23.99 -0.10
N GLY A 141 -2.27 -22.72 0.03
CA GLY A 141 -2.96 -21.73 0.87
C GLY A 141 -2.54 -21.71 2.35
N GLU A 142 -1.70 -22.64 2.81
CA GLU A 142 -1.12 -22.58 4.15
C GLU A 142 0.02 -21.57 4.20
N LYS A 143 -0.04 -20.61 5.13
CA LYS A 143 1.03 -19.62 5.36
C LYS A 143 1.90 -20.02 6.54
N THR A 144 3.20 -20.13 6.31
CA THR A 144 4.25 -20.34 7.32
C THR A 144 4.31 -19.17 8.32
N PRO A 145 4.89 -19.37 9.53
CA PRO A 145 5.11 -18.27 10.47
C PRO A 145 5.89 -17.10 9.85
N ILE A 146 6.90 -17.40 9.03
CA ILE A 146 7.72 -16.39 8.35
C ILE A 146 6.90 -15.61 7.33
N GLU A 147 6.09 -16.27 6.50
CA GLU A 147 5.22 -15.57 5.56
C GLU A 147 4.22 -14.64 6.28
N ARG A 148 3.69 -15.05 7.44
CA ARG A 148 2.79 -14.20 8.23
C ARG A 148 3.50 -12.92 8.69
N ILE A 149 4.75 -13.03 9.11
CA ILE A 149 5.58 -11.89 9.52
C ILE A 149 5.89 -10.97 8.34
N ILE A 150 6.32 -11.52 7.20
CA ILE A 150 6.60 -10.74 6.00
C ILE A 150 5.33 -10.00 5.55
N ASN A 151 4.16 -10.67 5.56
CA ASN A 151 2.89 -10.02 5.26
C ASN A 151 2.54 -8.90 6.27
N ALA A 152 2.87 -9.06 7.56
CA ALA A 152 2.70 -8.01 8.54
C ALA A 152 3.62 -6.81 8.28
N ALA A 153 4.88 -7.05 7.87
CA ALA A 153 5.81 -6.00 7.46
C ALA A 153 5.29 -5.22 6.24
N VAL A 154 4.74 -5.93 5.25
CA VAL A 154 4.08 -5.33 4.08
C VAL A 154 2.90 -4.45 4.49
N LYS A 155 2.07 -4.92 5.44
CA LYS A 155 0.97 -4.11 5.99
C LYS A 155 1.46 -2.84 6.68
N VAL A 156 2.53 -2.94 7.49
CA VAL A 156 3.18 -1.76 8.09
C VAL A 156 3.63 -0.78 7.01
N ALA A 157 4.24 -1.27 5.93
CA ALA A 157 4.66 -0.41 4.83
C ALA A 157 3.47 0.32 4.19
N TYR A 158 2.38 -0.37 3.85
CA TYR A 158 1.17 0.29 3.32
C TYR A 158 0.57 1.33 4.28
N ASP A 159 0.57 1.06 5.59
CA ASP A 159 0.10 2.01 6.60
C ASP A 159 1.02 3.24 6.74
N TYR A 160 2.30 3.07 6.37
CA TYR A 160 3.32 4.13 6.41
C TYR A 160 3.41 4.93 5.10
N LEU A 161 3.07 4.32 3.97
CA LEU A 161 3.06 4.91 2.64
C LEU A 161 1.79 5.73 2.38
N ILE A 162 1.70 6.88 3.06
CA ILE A 162 0.59 7.82 2.93
C ILE A 162 0.65 8.51 1.55
N PRO A 163 -0.49 8.64 0.83
CA PRO A 163 -0.57 9.43 -0.40
C PRO A 163 -0.10 10.88 -0.20
N GLY A 164 0.53 11.44 -1.22
CA GLY A 164 1.03 12.82 -1.15
C GLY A 164 -0.10 13.84 -0.96
N GLY A 165 -0.01 14.64 0.11
CA GLY A 165 -1.02 15.65 0.46
C GLY A 165 -2.21 15.13 1.27
N PHE A 166 -2.16 13.90 1.78
CA PHE A 166 -3.22 13.32 2.62
C PHE A 166 -2.82 13.32 4.11
N ASP A 167 -3.76 13.66 5.00
CA ASP A 167 -3.51 13.69 6.44
C ASP A 167 -3.22 12.31 7.05
N ARG A 168 -2.16 12.24 7.87
CA ARG A 168 -1.66 11.00 8.47
C ARG A 168 -2.63 10.39 9.49
N PHE A 169 -3.34 11.21 10.26
CA PHE A 169 -4.26 10.71 11.28
C PHE A 169 -5.50 10.16 10.63
N ILE A 170 -6.06 10.88 9.67
CA ILE A 170 -7.23 10.45 8.89
C ILE A 170 -6.92 9.17 8.11
N TRP A 171 -5.76 9.08 7.45
CA TRP A 171 -5.32 7.88 6.75
C TRP A 171 -5.41 6.62 7.61
N LYS A 172 -4.96 6.69 8.86
CA LYS A 172 -5.00 5.58 9.82
C LYS A 172 -6.40 5.21 10.31
N MET A 173 -7.38 6.08 10.14
CA MET A 173 -8.78 5.83 10.50
C MET A 173 -9.59 5.20 9.36
N LEU A 174 -9.13 5.35 8.10
CA LEU A 174 -9.79 4.76 6.94
C LEU A 174 -9.80 3.23 7.02
N ILE A 175 -10.89 2.62 6.53
CA ILE A 175 -10.99 1.17 6.35
C ILE A 175 -10.15 0.70 5.15
N SER A 176 -9.93 -0.61 5.03
CA SER A 176 -9.13 -1.21 3.95
C SER A 176 -9.58 -0.80 2.55
N GLU A 177 -10.89 -0.80 2.28
CA GLU A 177 -11.45 -0.44 0.98
C GLU A 177 -11.25 1.04 0.64
N GLU A 178 -11.34 1.92 1.65
CA GLU A 178 -11.10 3.35 1.49
C GLU A 178 -9.61 3.62 1.22
N ARG A 179 -8.71 2.97 1.97
CA ARG A 179 -7.27 3.05 1.72
C ARG A 179 -6.90 2.55 0.33
N PHE A 180 -7.47 1.42 -0.08
CA PHE A 180 -7.29 0.90 -1.44
C PHE A 180 -7.73 1.92 -2.49
N TYR A 181 -8.91 2.52 -2.33
CA TYR A 181 -9.43 3.47 -3.30
C TYR A 181 -8.57 4.74 -3.35
N ILE A 182 -8.26 5.35 -2.20
CA ILE A 182 -7.43 6.56 -2.13
C ILE A 182 -6.03 6.30 -2.69
N LYS A 183 -5.40 5.18 -2.34
CA LYS A 183 -4.06 4.85 -2.83
C LYS A 183 -4.07 4.43 -4.30
N GLY A 184 -5.18 3.88 -4.79
CA GLY A 184 -5.38 3.64 -6.23
C GLY A 184 -5.47 4.95 -7.02
N LEU A 185 -6.07 6.00 -6.46
CA LEU A 185 -6.06 7.35 -7.06
C LEU A 185 -4.65 7.95 -7.06
N ASP A 186 -3.85 7.68 -6.02
CA ASP A 186 -2.43 8.06 -5.96
C ASP A 186 -1.63 7.39 -7.09
N LEU A 187 -1.92 6.12 -7.40
CA LEU A 187 -1.34 5.43 -8.56
C LEU A 187 -1.72 6.12 -9.88
N GLU A 188 -2.99 6.46 -10.08
CA GLU A 188 -3.44 7.21 -11.27
C GLU A 188 -2.75 8.56 -11.40
N LYS A 189 -2.66 9.31 -10.29
CA LYS A 189 -1.97 10.60 -10.19
C LYS A 189 -0.49 10.51 -10.56
N ASN A 190 0.14 9.37 -10.32
CA ASN A 190 1.52 9.08 -10.70
C ASN A 190 1.64 8.37 -12.07
N GLY A 191 0.56 8.32 -12.85
CA GLY A 191 0.55 7.76 -14.21
C GLY A 191 0.53 6.23 -14.28
N VAL A 192 0.28 5.53 -13.18
CA VAL A 192 0.26 4.06 -13.12
C VAL A 192 -1.13 3.53 -13.49
N SER A 193 -1.23 2.92 -14.67
CA SER A 193 -2.47 2.33 -15.21
C SER A 193 -2.42 0.81 -15.38
N LYS A 194 -1.47 0.13 -14.71
CA LYS A 194 -1.31 -1.34 -14.79
C LYS A 194 -2.23 -2.04 -13.81
N ILE A 195 -3.05 -3.00 -14.28
CA ILE A 195 -3.95 -3.79 -13.42
C ILE A 195 -3.23 -4.53 -12.29
N GLY A 196 -2.00 -4.98 -12.54
CA GLY A 196 -1.17 -5.65 -11.54
C GLY A 196 -0.87 -4.77 -10.33
N ALA A 197 -0.68 -3.45 -10.52
CA ALA A 197 -0.43 -2.53 -9.41
C ALA A 197 -1.64 -2.44 -8.47
N TYR A 198 -2.85 -2.38 -9.02
CA TYR A 198 -4.09 -2.41 -8.22
C TYR A 198 -4.31 -3.76 -7.53
N GLN A 199 -3.96 -4.87 -8.19
CA GLN A 199 -4.03 -6.19 -7.58
C GLN A 199 -3.10 -6.30 -6.36
N GLU A 200 -1.86 -5.82 -6.48
CA GLU A 200 -0.91 -5.78 -5.37
C GLU A 200 -1.41 -4.88 -4.23
N LEU A 201 -1.93 -3.70 -4.57
CA LEU A 201 -2.53 -2.78 -3.62
C LEU A 201 -3.69 -3.42 -2.85
N ALA A 202 -4.59 -4.11 -3.56
CA ALA A 202 -5.71 -4.82 -2.98
C ALA A 202 -5.24 -5.96 -2.06
N ARG A 203 -4.24 -6.75 -2.49
CA ARG A 203 -3.60 -7.79 -1.67
C ARG A 203 -3.00 -7.19 -0.38
N GLY A 204 -2.36 -6.03 -0.50
CA GLY A 204 -1.75 -5.28 0.59
C GLY A 204 -2.73 -4.85 1.68
N PHE A 205 -3.87 -4.29 1.27
CA PHE A 205 -4.93 -3.86 2.20
C PHE A 205 -5.90 -4.98 2.58
N GLY A 206 -5.79 -6.15 1.95
CA GLY A 206 -6.69 -7.29 2.17
C GLY A 206 -8.07 -7.12 1.53
N VAL A 207 -8.18 -6.34 0.46
CA VAL A 207 -9.43 -6.08 -0.27
C VAL A 207 -9.64 -7.14 -1.35
N THR A 208 -10.68 -7.97 -1.22
CA THR A 208 -10.95 -9.07 -2.15
C THR A 208 -11.72 -8.61 -3.39
N GLU A 209 -12.80 -7.84 -3.19
CA GLU A 209 -13.73 -7.41 -4.25
C GLU A 209 -13.31 -6.09 -4.95
N TYR A 210 -12.01 -5.82 -5.02
CA TYR A 210 -11.47 -4.56 -5.54
C TYR A 210 -11.84 -4.29 -7.01
N ARG A 211 -12.08 -5.35 -7.81
CA ARG A 211 -12.41 -5.22 -9.23
C ARG A 211 -13.72 -4.46 -9.47
N ASN A 212 -14.65 -4.51 -8.52
CA ASN A 212 -15.92 -3.78 -8.63
C ASN A 212 -15.73 -2.26 -8.54
N LEU A 213 -14.60 -1.82 -7.97
CA LEU A 213 -14.22 -0.41 -7.83
C LEU A 213 -13.49 0.11 -9.08
N LEU A 214 -13.03 -0.77 -9.98
CA LEU A 214 -12.33 -0.39 -11.20
C LEU A 214 -13.32 -0.09 -12.33
N ALA A 215 -13.08 0.98 -13.08
CA ALA A 215 -13.85 1.30 -14.29
C ALA A 215 -13.35 0.51 -15.50
N SER A 216 -12.07 0.16 -15.51
CA SER A 216 -11.42 -0.62 -16.55
C SER A 216 -10.41 -1.56 -15.93
N THR A 217 -10.40 -2.80 -16.41
CA THR A 217 -9.40 -3.82 -16.09
C THR A 217 -8.54 -4.17 -17.30
N ARG A 218 -8.63 -3.38 -18.37
CA ARG A 218 -7.83 -3.58 -19.58
C ARG A 218 -6.36 -3.27 -19.28
N ALA A 219 -5.46 -3.99 -19.96
CA ALA A 219 -4.02 -3.77 -19.83
C ALA A 219 -3.66 -2.30 -20.08
N ASN A 220 -2.84 -1.72 -19.20
CA ASN A 220 -2.39 -0.32 -19.22
C ASN A 220 -3.51 0.73 -19.27
N GLN A 221 -4.71 0.38 -18.84
CA GLN A 221 -5.88 1.26 -18.75
C GLN A 221 -6.65 1.04 -17.44
N ALA A 222 -6.01 0.45 -16.43
CA ALA A 222 -6.62 0.25 -15.12
C ALA A 222 -6.76 1.60 -14.40
N ARG A 223 -7.97 1.88 -13.95
CA ARG A 223 -8.33 3.05 -13.15
C ARG A 223 -9.57 2.76 -12.31
N LEU A 224 -9.73 3.49 -11.23
CA LEU A 224 -10.92 3.48 -10.39
C LEU A 224 -12.09 4.18 -11.09
N LYS A 225 -13.30 3.76 -10.71
CA LYS A 225 -14.54 4.43 -11.10
C LYS A 225 -14.62 5.80 -10.47
N THR A 226 -15.02 6.81 -11.22
CA THR A 226 -15.29 8.14 -10.65
C THR A 226 -16.57 8.13 -9.82
N ALA A 227 -16.83 9.24 -9.10
CA ALA A 227 -18.09 9.46 -8.41
C ALA A 227 -19.30 9.29 -9.35
N THR A 228 -19.20 9.83 -10.57
CA THR A 228 -20.27 9.75 -11.56
C THR A 228 -20.49 8.34 -12.09
N GLU A 229 -19.43 7.57 -12.29
CA GLU A 229 -19.49 6.18 -12.77
C GLU A 229 -20.02 5.20 -11.71
N LEU A 230 -19.71 5.44 -10.43
CA LEU A 230 -20.32 4.71 -9.32
C LEU A 230 -21.80 5.07 -9.16
N GLY A 231 -22.11 6.36 -9.34
CA GLY A 231 -23.46 6.90 -9.16
C GLY A 231 -24.04 6.55 -7.79
N MET A 232 -25.30 6.11 -7.79
CA MET A 232 -26.00 5.60 -6.60
C MET A 232 -26.07 4.06 -6.55
N SER A 233 -25.54 3.37 -7.57
CA SER A 233 -25.57 1.92 -7.61
C SER A 233 -24.73 1.33 -6.49
N GLY A 234 -25.22 0.26 -5.86
CA GLY A 234 -24.54 -0.41 -4.76
C GLY A 234 -24.48 0.36 -3.44
N MET A 235 -25.15 1.51 -3.31
CA MET A 235 -25.28 2.19 -2.01
C MET A 235 -26.11 1.34 -1.03
N GLY A 236 -25.64 1.19 0.20
CA GLY A 236 -26.37 0.46 1.25
C GLY A 236 -26.45 -1.06 1.03
N GLU A 237 -25.64 -1.61 0.12
CA GLU A 237 -25.38 -3.04 0.06
C GLU A 237 -24.63 -3.51 1.32
N SER A 238 -24.48 -4.82 1.47
CA SER A 238 -23.84 -5.39 2.67
C SER A 238 -22.31 -5.36 2.63
N ASP A 239 -21.70 -4.79 1.59
CA ASP A 239 -20.25 -4.75 1.45
C ASP A 239 -19.62 -3.57 2.22
N SER A 240 -18.36 -3.72 2.61
CA SER A 240 -17.63 -2.75 3.45
C SER A 240 -17.50 -1.37 2.79
N PHE A 241 -17.35 -1.31 1.46
CA PHE A 241 -17.17 -0.06 0.74
C PHE A 241 -18.48 0.71 0.56
N SER A 242 -19.58 0.02 0.29
CA SER A 242 -20.90 0.57 -0.01
C SER A 242 -21.48 1.46 1.11
N SER A 243 -21.07 1.18 2.35
CA SER A 243 -21.46 1.90 3.57
C SER A 243 -20.37 2.82 4.11
N SER A 244 -19.20 2.86 3.44
CA SER A 244 -18.05 3.65 3.86
C SER A 244 -18.27 5.16 3.76
N LEU A 245 -17.43 5.93 4.45
CA LEU A 245 -17.50 7.38 4.43
C LEU A 245 -17.09 7.92 3.06
N LEU A 246 -16.02 7.36 2.47
CA LEU A 246 -15.59 7.72 1.12
C LEU A 246 -16.68 7.45 0.08
N ARG A 247 -17.39 6.33 0.17
CA ARG A 247 -18.50 6.05 -0.76
C ARG A 247 -19.62 7.09 -0.66
N ASN A 248 -19.91 7.56 0.55
CA ASN A 248 -20.85 8.66 0.78
C ASN A 248 -20.34 9.99 0.23
N VAL A 249 -19.05 10.29 0.36
CA VAL A 249 -18.41 11.46 -0.28
C VAL A 249 -18.55 11.40 -1.80
N LEU A 250 -18.29 10.23 -2.41
CA LEU A 250 -18.45 10.03 -3.85
C LEU A 250 -19.92 10.15 -4.28
N ALA A 251 -20.88 9.64 -3.49
CA ALA A 251 -22.30 9.83 -3.77
C ALA A 251 -22.72 11.31 -3.68
N ALA A 252 -22.17 12.06 -2.72
CA ALA A 252 -22.42 13.51 -2.59
C ALA A 252 -21.88 14.30 -3.79
N LEU A 253 -20.70 13.92 -4.31
CA LEU A 253 -20.14 14.48 -5.54
C LEU A 253 -21.03 14.18 -6.74
N HIS A 254 -21.44 12.91 -6.91
CA HIS A 254 -22.36 12.51 -7.97
C HIS A 254 -23.66 13.33 -7.96
N GLN A 255 -24.26 13.54 -6.79
CA GLN A 255 -25.47 14.36 -6.67
C GLN A 255 -25.24 15.83 -6.99
N SER A 256 -24.11 16.37 -6.53
CA SER A 256 -23.72 17.75 -6.82
C SER A 256 -23.55 17.99 -8.31
N ILE A 257 -22.87 17.07 -8.99
CA ILE A 257 -22.65 17.08 -10.44
C ILE A 257 -23.98 16.96 -11.18
N LYS A 258 -24.76 15.92 -10.87
CA LYS A 258 -26.04 15.62 -11.52
C LYS A 258 -27.06 16.75 -11.40
N SER A 259 -27.08 17.46 -10.27
CA SER A 259 -28.01 18.57 -10.03
C SER A 259 -27.45 19.94 -10.43
N GLY A 260 -26.17 20.03 -10.78
CA GLY A 260 -25.49 21.31 -10.98
C GLY A 260 -25.34 22.15 -9.70
N ASN A 261 -25.54 21.57 -8.52
CA ASN A 261 -25.65 22.29 -7.25
C ASN A 261 -25.09 21.49 -6.06
N THR A 262 -24.03 22.02 -5.43
CA THR A 262 -23.37 21.42 -4.27
C THR A 262 -24.21 21.37 -2.99
N VAL A 263 -25.32 22.10 -2.91
CA VAL A 263 -26.28 21.98 -1.80
C VAL A 263 -26.88 20.57 -1.74
N SER A 264 -27.10 19.92 -2.89
CA SER A 264 -27.60 18.55 -2.93
C SER A 264 -26.62 17.55 -2.28
N GLY A 265 -25.32 17.65 -2.62
CA GLY A 265 -24.28 16.84 -2.01
C GLY A 265 -24.12 17.11 -0.51
N LYS A 266 -24.20 18.38 -0.08
CA LYS A 266 -24.18 18.71 1.34
C LYS A 266 -25.36 18.08 2.09
N ASN A 267 -26.56 18.17 1.52
CA ASN A 267 -27.76 17.56 2.12
C ASN A 267 -27.65 16.05 2.19
N TRP A 268 -27.08 15.40 1.17
CA TRP A 268 -26.77 13.98 1.20
C TRP A 268 -25.87 13.62 2.38
N LEU A 269 -24.74 14.32 2.53
CA LEU A 269 -23.80 14.07 3.62
C LEU A 269 -24.45 14.25 4.99
N ARG A 270 -25.27 15.29 5.17
CA ARG A 270 -25.98 15.53 6.43
C ARG A 270 -26.99 14.43 6.79
N ASN A 271 -27.66 13.87 5.79
CA ASN A 271 -28.75 12.93 6.01
C ASN A 271 -28.26 11.49 6.12
N GLU A 272 -27.25 11.12 5.33
CA GLU A 272 -26.84 9.72 5.16
C GLU A 272 -25.58 9.36 5.96
N VAL A 273 -24.71 10.33 6.30
CA VAL A 273 -23.51 10.04 7.10
C VAL A 273 -23.85 10.05 8.59
N PRO A 274 -23.71 8.91 9.29
CA PRO A 274 -23.90 8.87 10.74
C PRO A 274 -22.87 9.75 11.43
N ASN A 275 -23.31 10.50 12.44
CA ASN A 275 -22.45 11.43 13.17
C ASN A 275 -21.67 12.39 12.25
N TYR A 276 -22.35 12.94 11.22
CA TYR A 276 -21.78 13.86 10.23
C TYR A 276 -20.83 14.91 10.84
N TRP A 277 -21.19 15.49 11.98
CA TRP A 277 -20.37 16.50 12.67
C TRP A 277 -19.00 15.97 13.11
N ASP A 278 -18.94 14.73 13.61
CA ASP A 278 -17.71 14.08 14.02
C ASP A 278 -16.86 13.67 12.80
N GLN A 279 -17.52 13.31 11.69
CA GLN A 279 -16.87 12.90 10.44
C GLN A 279 -16.47 14.08 9.53
N ARG A 280 -16.84 15.31 9.90
CA ARG A 280 -16.69 16.50 9.06
C ARG A 280 -15.24 16.75 8.61
N ASN A 281 -14.28 16.58 9.51
CA ASN A 281 -12.87 16.79 9.17
C ASN A 281 -12.39 15.73 8.16
N THR A 282 -12.80 14.48 8.33
CA THR A 282 -12.51 13.40 7.38
C THR A 282 -13.16 13.66 6.01
N ILE A 283 -14.42 14.12 5.99
CA ILE A 283 -15.12 14.50 4.75
C ILE A 283 -14.36 15.62 4.02
N VAL A 284 -13.94 16.66 4.75
CA VAL A 284 -13.18 17.78 4.18
C VAL A 284 -11.87 17.28 3.59
N GLU A 285 -11.13 16.41 4.28
CA GLU A 285 -9.87 15.84 3.80
C GLU A 285 -10.07 15.02 2.52
N LEU A 286 -11.07 14.14 2.48
CA LEU A 286 -11.38 13.33 1.29
C LEU A 286 -11.75 14.20 0.09
N LEU A 287 -12.54 15.26 0.32
CA LEU A 287 -12.88 16.23 -0.73
C LEU A 287 -11.67 17.05 -1.17
N ASP A 288 -10.78 17.43 -0.25
CA ASP A 288 -9.56 18.17 -0.57
C ASP A 288 -8.61 17.33 -1.42
N TYR A 289 -8.45 16.05 -1.07
CA TYR A 289 -7.66 15.11 -1.85
C TYR A 289 -8.21 14.95 -3.28
N ILE A 290 -9.53 14.75 -3.45
CA ILE A 290 -10.15 14.68 -4.78
C ILE A 290 -10.03 16.00 -5.55
N ALA A 291 -10.14 17.14 -4.87
CA ALA A 291 -9.98 18.45 -5.49
C ALA A 291 -8.56 18.71 -6.03
N SER A 292 -7.56 17.99 -5.52
CA SER A 292 -6.17 18.05 -5.98
C SER A 292 -5.96 17.49 -7.39
N PHE A 293 -6.92 16.74 -7.94
CA PHE A 293 -6.81 16.15 -9.29
C PHE A 293 -7.11 17.15 -10.42
N SER A 294 -7.53 18.36 -10.07
CA SER A 294 -7.78 19.44 -11.02
C SER A 294 -6.52 19.75 -11.83
N HIS A 295 -6.65 19.78 -13.16
CA HIS A 295 -5.56 20.08 -14.10
C HIS A 295 -4.41 19.07 -14.15
N LEU A 296 -4.58 17.86 -13.61
CA LEU A 296 -3.63 16.78 -13.83
C LEU A 296 -3.84 16.16 -15.22
N GLU A 297 -2.81 16.20 -16.07
CA GLU A 297 -2.89 15.72 -17.47
C GLU A 297 -3.28 14.24 -17.58
N ASN A 298 -2.93 13.43 -16.57
CA ASN A 298 -3.20 12.00 -16.50
C ASN A 298 -4.54 11.63 -15.87
N MET A 299 -5.31 12.60 -15.34
CA MET A 299 -6.63 12.36 -14.73
C MET A 299 -7.76 13.24 -15.32
N PRO A 300 -7.90 13.37 -16.65
CA PRO A 300 -8.93 14.22 -17.24
C PRO A 300 -10.37 13.75 -16.91
N HIS A 301 -10.56 12.46 -16.65
CA HIS A 301 -11.84 11.89 -16.23
C HIS A 301 -12.30 12.34 -14.84
N TRP A 302 -11.42 12.94 -14.03
CA TRP A 302 -11.75 13.47 -12.70
C TRP A 302 -11.97 15.00 -12.68
N GLU A 303 -11.89 15.69 -13.82
CA GLU A 303 -11.93 17.16 -13.85
C GLU A 303 -13.22 17.75 -13.26
N GLU A 304 -14.36 17.14 -13.59
CA GLU A 304 -15.65 17.59 -13.07
C GLU A 304 -15.79 17.28 -11.57
N GLU A 305 -15.46 16.06 -11.14
CA GLU A 305 -15.40 15.68 -9.73
C GLU A 305 -14.48 16.57 -8.91
N ALA A 306 -13.28 16.89 -9.39
CA ALA A 306 -12.32 17.75 -8.70
C ALA A 306 -12.86 19.18 -8.52
N LYS A 307 -13.54 19.71 -9.54
CA LYS A 307 -14.21 21.02 -9.47
C LYS A 307 -15.31 21.02 -8.40
N TYR A 308 -16.22 20.03 -8.43
CA TYR A 308 -17.30 19.95 -7.44
C TYR A 308 -16.79 19.62 -6.04
N ALA A 309 -15.72 18.84 -5.92
CA ALA A 309 -15.08 18.55 -4.64
C ALA A 309 -14.55 19.81 -3.97
N ARG A 310 -13.90 20.71 -4.73
CA ARG A 310 -13.45 22.01 -4.21
C ARG A 310 -14.60 22.85 -3.67
N LEU A 311 -15.72 22.91 -4.40
CA LEU A 311 -16.90 23.68 -3.99
C LEU A 311 -17.62 23.07 -2.79
N LEU A 312 -17.80 21.74 -2.79
CA LEU A 312 -18.45 21.01 -1.70
C LEU A 312 -17.59 21.04 -0.42
N ARG A 313 -16.26 20.95 -0.54
CA ARG A 313 -15.31 21.11 0.55
C ARG A 313 -15.55 22.41 1.30
N GLU A 314 -15.64 23.54 0.58
CA GLU A 314 -15.88 24.84 1.20
C GLU A 314 -17.24 24.92 1.89
N LEU A 315 -18.28 24.32 1.31
CA LEU A 315 -19.59 24.29 1.95
C LEU A 315 -19.60 23.46 3.23
N VAL A 316 -18.98 22.28 3.23
CA VAL A 316 -18.88 21.42 4.41
C VAL A 316 -18.01 22.08 5.48
N LYS A 317 -16.88 22.67 5.10
CA LYS A 317 -15.95 23.38 5.99
C LYS A 317 -16.53 24.65 6.63
N ASN A 318 -17.53 25.27 6.02
CA ASN A 318 -18.25 26.41 6.58
C ASN A 318 -19.63 26.03 7.13
N ASP A 319 -19.98 24.74 7.10
CA ASP A 319 -21.24 24.27 7.64
C ASP A 319 -21.21 24.39 9.16
N GLY A 320 -22.23 25.04 9.72
CA GLY A 320 -22.39 25.29 11.15
C GLY A 320 -23.71 24.73 11.67
N VAL A 321 -23.76 24.56 13.00
CA VAL A 321 -24.97 24.20 13.77
C VAL A 321 -25.85 25.43 13.92
#